data_AF-A0A0M8MYV3-F1
#
_entry.id   AF-A0A0M8MYV3-F1
#
_cell.length_a   1.000
_cell.length_b   1.000
_cell.length_c   1.000
_cell.angle_alpha   90.00
_cell.angle_beta   90.00
_cell.angle_gamma   90.00
#
_symmetry.space_group_name_H-M   'P 1'
#
loop_
_entity.id
_entity.type
_entity.pdbx_description
1 polymer ?
#
loop_
_entity_poly.entity_id
_entity_poly.type
_entity_poly.pdbx_seq_one_letter_code
_entity_poly.pdbx_strand_id
1 'polypeptide(L)'
;MAPQSKTKKSSQDNINSKLQLVMKSGKVSLGLKSALKNMRSGKAKLILISANTPPLRKSEVEYYAMLSKTAVHHYQGSNIALGTAAGKLFRVGVLTVIDAGDSDLLTSMSA
;
A
#
# COMPACT_ATOMS: atom_id res chain seq x y z
N MET A 1 -30.61 15.24 -14.83
CA MET A 1 -30.06 14.76 -13.55
C MET A 1 -28.85 13.89 -13.86
N ALA A 2 -27.63 14.39 -13.60
CA ALA A 2 -26.42 13.59 -13.67
C ALA A 2 -25.70 13.78 -12.33
N PRO A 3 -25.43 12.73 -11.54
CA PRO A 3 -24.74 12.89 -10.28
C PRO A 3 -23.27 13.19 -10.57
N GLN A 4 -22.86 14.44 -10.35
CA GLN A 4 -21.44 14.77 -10.25
C GLN A 4 -20.89 14.08 -9.01
N SER A 5 -20.03 13.07 -9.20
CA SER A 5 -19.33 12.38 -8.12
C SER A 5 -18.30 13.32 -7.46
N LYS A 6 -18.78 14.21 -6.59
CA LYS A 6 -17.96 14.88 -5.57
C LYS A 6 -17.70 13.88 -4.45
N THR A 7 -16.47 13.35 -4.32
CA THR A 7 -15.80 12.94 -3.05
C THR A 7 -14.64 11.97 -3.33
N LYS A 8 -13.39 12.36 -2.99
CA LYS A 8 -12.24 11.45 -2.66
C LYS A 8 -10.85 12.14 -2.56
N LYS A 9 -10.74 13.47 -2.67
CA LYS A 9 -9.42 14.13 -2.60
C LYS A 9 -8.82 14.11 -1.17
N SER A 10 -9.64 14.32 -0.14
CA SER A 10 -9.20 14.38 1.26
C SER A 10 -8.67 13.04 1.83
N SER A 11 -9.21 11.91 1.40
CA SER A 11 -8.81 10.58 1.90
C SER A 11 -7.43 10.15 1.39
N GLN A 12 -7.08 10.52 0.15
CA GLN A 12 -5.82 10.15 -0.49
C GLN A 12 -4.63 10.93 0.10
N ASP A 13 -4.83 12.22 0.39
CA ASP A 13 -3.80 13.07 1.01
C ASP A 13 -3.42 12.57 2.42
N ASN A 14 -4.42 12.07 3.17
CA ASN A 14 -4.20 11.49 4.50
C ASN A 14 -3.33 10.21 4.44
N ILE A 15 -3.52 9.36 3.42
CA ILE A 15 -2.70 8.15 3.23
C ILE A 15 -1.26 8.52 2.92
N ASN A 16 -1.02 9.53 2.07
CA ASN A 16 0.34 9.95 1.72
C ASN A 16 1.11 10.45 2.95
N SER A 17 0.49 11.29 3.79
CA SER A 17 1.10 11.76 5.04
C SER A 17 1.41 10.62 6.01
N LYS A 18 0.45 9.70 6.19
CA LYS A 18 0.65 8.51 7.05
C LYS A 18 1.74 7.60 6.51
N LEU A 19 1.83 7.44 5.18
CA LEU A 19 2.86 6.63 4.53
C LEU A 19 4.25 7.24 4.74
N GLN A 20 4.39 8.57 4.62
CA GLN A 20 5.66 9.24 4.90
C GLN A 20 6.12 9.02 6.35
N LEU A 21 5.18 8.97 7.30
CA LEU A 21 5.50 8.67 8.69
C LEU A 21 5.99 7.22 8.86
N VAL A 22 5.30 6.24 8.25
CA VAL A 22 5.75 4.83 8.22
C VAL A 22 7.16 4.72 7.60
N MET A 23 7.47 5.49 6.57
CA MET A 23 8.81 5.48 5.96
C MET A 23 9.92 5.98 6.90
N LYS A 24 9.58 6.82 7.88
CA LYS A 24 10.55 7.41 8.81
C LYS A 24 10.76 6.55 10.05
N SER A 25 9.67 6.11 10.71
CA SER A 25 9.75 5.38 11.99
C SER A 25 9.43 3.89 11.89
N GLY A 26 8.78 3.44 10.81
CA GLY A 26 8.34 2.06 10.63
C GLY A 26 9.33 1.18 9.87
N LYS A 27 8.92 -0.07 9.62
CA LYS A 27 9.63 -1.04 8.78
C LYS A 27 8.78 -1.40 7.57
N VAL A 28 9.37 -1.26 6.40
CA VAL A 28 8.68 -1.34 5.12
C VAL A 28 9.55 -2.02 4.09
N SER A 29 8.90 -2.72 3.16
CA SER A 29 9.56 -3.43 2.07
C SER A 29 8.93 -3.08 0.74
N LEU A 30 9.76 -2.86 -0.27
CA LEU A 30 9.33 -2.37 -1.58
C LEU A 30 9.54 -3.46 -2.63
N GLY A 31 8.55 -3.62 -3.52
CA GLY A 31 8.59 -4.56 -4.64
C GLY A 31 7.82 -5.87 -4.41
N LEU A 32 7.58 -6.58 -5.51
CA LEU A 32 6.75 -7.80 -5.52
C LEU A 32 7.45 -9.00 -4.87
N LYS A 33 8.72 -9.28 -5.23
CA LYS A 33 9.45 -10.46 -4.72
C LYS A 33 9.60 -10.41 -3.19
N SER A 34 9.88 -9.23 -2.66
CA SER A 34 9.99 -8.98 -1.23
C SER A 34 8.63 -9.03 -0.53
N ALA A 35 7.56 -8.50 -1.15
CA ALA A 35 6.20 -8.63 -0.65
C ALA A 35 5.79 -10.10 -0.49
N LEU A 36 5.99 -10.91 -1.53
CA LEU A 36 5.73 -12.36 -1.51
C LEU A 36 6.54 -13.07 -0.41
N LYS A 37 7.82 -12.71 -0.22
CA LYS A 37 8.64 -13.26 0.86
C LYS A 37 8.07 -12.91 2.24
N ASN A 38 7.70 -11.65 2.46
CA ASN A 38 7.19 -11.19 3.75
C ASN A 38 5.80 -11.75 4.08
N MET A 39 4.94 -11.93 3.08
CA MET A 39 3.65 -12.63 3.23
C MET A 39 3.86 -14.08 3.63
N ARG A 40 4.73 -14.82 2.92
CA ARG A 40 5.06 -16.21 3.27
C ARG A 40 5.68 -16.36 4.66
N SER A 41 6.44 -15.36 5.12
CA SER A 41 7.02 -15.34 6.45
C SER A 41 6.05 -14.85 7.54
N GLY A 42 4.81 -14.47 7.22
CA GLY A 42 3.83 -13.95 8.17
C GLY A 42 4.19 -12.59 8.79
N LYS A 43 5.14 -11.85 8.19
CA LYS A 43 5.62 -10.56 8.70
C LYS A 43 4.86 -9.37 8.09
N ALA A 44 4.14 -9.58 6.99
CA ALA A 44 3.40 -8.52 6.32
C ALA A 44 2.10 -8.20 7.09
N LYS A 45 1.94 -6.94 7.51
CA LYS A 45 0.73 -6.45 8.18
C LYS A 45 -0.25 -5.78 7.19
N LEU A 46 0.28 -5.02 6.24
CA LEU A 46 -0.51 -4.34 5.20
C LEU A 46 0.25 -4.30 3.87
N ILE A 47 -0.47 -4.42 2.76
CA ILE A 47 0.05 -4.31 1.40
C ILE A 47 -0.65 -3.19 0.66
N LEU A 48 0.13 -2.32 0.05
CA LEU A 48 -0.31 -1.24 -0.82
C LEU A 48 0.02 -1.59 -2.26
N ILE A 49 -1.01 -1.60 -3.12
CA ILE A 49 -0.88 -1.90 -4.56
C ILE A 49 -1.21 -0.64 -5.36
N SER A 50 -0.31 -0.22 -6.26
CA SER A 50 -0.57 0.93 -7.14
C SER A 50 -1.66 0.62 -8.17
N ALA A 51 -2.42 1.63 -8.56
CA ALA A 51 -3.56 1.48 -9.48
C ALA A 51 -3.16 0.90 -10.85
N ASN A 52 -1.96 1.21 -11.34
CA ASN A 52 -1.43 0.76 -12.63
C ASN A 52 -0.60 -0.53 -12.56
N THR A 53 -0.69 -1.29 -11.47
CA THR A 53 -0.03 -2.61 -11.39
C THR A 53 -0.70 -3.58 -12.38
N PRO A 54 0.06 -4.32 -13.21
CA PRO A 54 -0.52 -5.27 -14.17
C PRO A 54 -1.46 -6.28 -13.51
N PRO A 55 -2.59 -6.62 -14.14
CA PRO A 55 -3.67 -7.39 -13.51
C PRO A 55 -3.23 -8.76 -13.01
N LEU A 56 -2.33 -9.45 -13.74
CA LEU A 56 -1.78 -10.73 -13.32
C LEU A 56 -0.99 -10.62 -12.00
N ARG A 57 -0.15 -9.61 -11.86
CA ARG A 57 0.65 -9.38 -10.63
C ARG A 57 -0.21 -8.89 -9.47
N LYS A 58 -1.23 -8.08 -9.77
CA LYS A 58 -2.21 -7.64 -8.79
C LYS A 58 -2.94 -8.84 -8.19
N SER A 59 -3.46 -9.71 -9.05
CA SER A 59 -4.16 -10.94 -8.65
C SER A 59 -3.25 -11.89 -7.86
N GLU A 60 -1.98 -12.02 -8.28
CA GLU A 60 -0.98 -12.81 -7.54
C GLU A 60 -0.79 -12.28 -6.12
N VAL A 61 -0.60 -10.97 -5.95
CA VAL A 61 -0.40 -10.36 -4.61
C VAL A 61 -1.65 -10.50 -3.75
N GLU A 62 -2.84 -10.27 -4.31
CA GLU A 62 -4.12 -10.43 -3.60
C GLU A 62 -4.34 -11.88 -3.14
N TYR A 63 -4.03 -12.85 -4.00
CA TYR A 63 -4.12 -14.27 -3.68
C TYR A 63 -3.22 -14.65 -2.49
N TYR A 64 -1.94 -14.25 -2.52
CA TYR A 64 -1.04 -14.50 -1.40
C TYR A 64 -1.45 -13.77 -0.13
N ALA A 65 -1.96 -12.54 -0.24
CA ALA A 65 -2.42 -11.78 0.90
C ALA A 65 -3.64 -12.43 1.56
N MET A 66 -4.56 -13.00 0.77
CA MET A 66 -5.69 -13.76 1.27
C MET A 66 -5.25 -15.00 2.05
N LEU A 67 -4.26 -15.74 1.54
CA LEU A 67 -3.70 -16.90 2.23
C LEU A 67 -2.98 -16.52 3.53
N SER A 68 -2.22 -15.41 3.53
CA SER A 68 -1.50 -14.92 4.71
C SER A 68 -2.36 -14.08 5.66
N LYS A 69 -3.65 -13.89 5.36
CA LYS A 69 -4.58 -13.01 6.09
C LYS A 69 -4.03 -11.59 6.28
N THR A 70 -3.31 -11.09 5.28
CA THR A 70 -2.71 -9.76 5.29
C THR A 70 -3.68 -8.75 4.67
N ALA A 71 -3.83 -7.57 5.27
CA ALA A 71 -4.68 -6.52 4.72
C ALA A 71 -4.12 -5.99 3.38
N VAL A 72 -4.99 -5.74 2.41
CA VAL A 72 -4.63 -5.18 1.10
C VAL A 72 -5.38 -3.88 0.88
N HIS A 73 -4.65 -2.83 0.51
CA HIS A 73 -5.20 -1.53 0.16
C HIS A 73 -4.81 -1.13 -1.28
N HIS A 74 -5.81 -0.84 -2.09
CA HIS A 74 -5.62 -0.32 -3.44
C HIS A 74 -5.33 1.18 -3.40
N TYR A 75 -4.08 1.53 -3.62
CA TYR A 75 -3.66 2.90 -3.75
C TYR A 75 -4.16 3.47 -5.08
N GLN A 76 -4.93 4.57 -5.02
CA GLN A 76 -5.56 5.16 -6.20
C GLN A 76 -4.55 5.81 -7.18
N GLY A 77 -3.32 6.10 -6.73
CA GLY A 77 -2.28 6.66 -7.59
C GLY A 77 -1.47 5.62 -8.38
N SER A 78 -0.69 6.10 -9.35
CA SER A 78 0.25 5.28 -10.11
C SER A 78 1.45 4.84 -9.27
N ASN A 79 2.23 3.90 -9.78
CA ASN A 79 3.49 3.45 -9.18
C ASN A 79 4.53 4.58 -8.99
N ILE A 80 4.46 5.64 -9.80
CA ILE A 80 5.28 6.85 -9.62
C ILE A 80 4.79 7.61 -8.39
N ALA A 81 3.48 7.89 -8.31
CA ALA A 81 2.89 8.59 -7.17
C ALA A 81 3.11 7.85 -5.85
N LEU A 82 2.99 6.52 -5.85
CA LEU A 82 3.26 5.69 -4.67
C LEU A 82 4.74 5.74 -4.27
N GLY A 83 5.66 5.70 -5.23
CA GLY A 83 7.09 5.88 -4.99
C GLY A 83 7.41 7.25 -4.37
N THR A 84 6.86 8.33 -4.93
CA THR A 84 7.01 9.69 -4.41
C THR A 84 6.41 9.84 -3.01
N ALA A 85 5.21 9.29 -2.77
CA ALA A 85 4.58 9.28 -1.45
C ALA A 85 5.41 8.51 -0.41
N ALA A 86 6.10 7.46 -0.83
CA ALA A 86 7.07 6.71 -0.01
C ALA A 86 8.46 7.39 0.09
N GLY A 87 8.64 8.59 -0.47
CA GLY A 87 9.91 9.32 -0.45
C GLY A 87 11.02 8.66 -1.29
N LYS A 88 10.67 7.91 -2.33
CA LYS A 88 11.60 7.22 -3.23
C LYS A 88 11.63 7.89 -4.61
N LEU A 89 12.82 8.01 -5.17
CA LEU A 89 13.06 8.56 -6.52
C LEU A 89 12.88 7.50 -7.63
N PHE A 90 12.20 6.40 -7.33
CA PHE A 90 11.94 5.31 -8.27
C PHE A 90 10.50 4.80 -8.12
N ARG A 91 9.99 4.19 -9.18
CA ARG A 91 8.62 3.64 -9.23
C ARG A 91 8.45 2.44 -8.28
N VAL A 92 7.34 2.44 -7.54
CA VAL A 92 6.97 1.36 -6.62
C VAL A 92 5.58 0.87 -6.96
N GLY A 93 5.47 -0.37 -7.45
CA GLY A 93 4.16 -0.98 -7.76
C GLY A 93 3.49 -1.63 -6.55
N VAL A 94 4.28 -2.20 -5.65
CA VAL A 94 3.81 -2.90 -4.45
C VAL A 94 4.68 -2.48 -3.27
N LEU A 95 4.06 -2.13 -2.15
CA LEU A 95 4.70 -1.75 -0.91
C LEU A 95 4.10 -2.57 0.23
N THR A 96 4.96 -3.14 1.06
CA THR A 96 4.57 -3.98 2.20
C THR A 96 4.95 -3.27 3.50
N VAL A 97 3.98 -3.03 4.37
CA VAL A 97 4.21 -2.54 5.72
C VAL A 97 4.40 -3.74 6.64
N ILE A 98 5.59 -3.83 7.24
CA ILE A 98 5.95 -4.85 8.23
C ILE A 98 5.70 -4.30 9.63
N ASP A 99 6.05 -3.03 9.83
CA ASP A 99 5.79 -2.30 11.05
C ASP A 99 5.43 -0.84 10.74
N ALA A 100 4.40 -0.31 11.39
CA ALA A 100 3.89 1.02 11.11
C ALA A 100 4.61 2.14 11.88
N GLY A 101 5.47 1.80 12.85
CA GLY A 101 6.07 2.78 13.75
C GLY A 101 5.00 3.60 14.45
N ASP A 102 5.15 4.92 14.45
CA ASP A 102 4.18 5.85 15.08
C ASP A 102 2.97 6.18 14.18
N SER A 103 2.86 5.52 13.02
CA SER A 103 1.80 5.81 12.07
C SER A 103 0.56 4.96 12.33
N ASP A 104 -0.58 5.61 12.43
CA ASP A 104 -1.88 4.94 12.60
C ASP A 104 -2.44 4.34 11.28
N LEU A 105 -1.56 4.09 10.31
CA LEU A 105 -1.90 3.59 8.97
C LEU A 105 -2.59 2.22 9.04
N LEU A 106 -2.13 1.32 9.92
CA LEU A 106 -2.71 -0.01 10.08
C LEU A 106 -4.13 0.05 10.66
N THR A 107 -4.32 0.86 11.70
CA THR A 107 -5.62 1.09 12.34
C THR A 107 -6.62 1.69 11.37
N SER A 108 -6.19 2.67 10.57
CA SER A 108 -7.04 3.39 9.61
C SER A 108 -7.52 2.55 8.43
N MET A 109 -6.86 1.43 8.15
CA MET A 109 -7.16 0.55 7.02
C MET A 109 -7.71 -0.82 7.46
N SER A 110 -7.87 -1.04 8.76
CA SER A 110 -8.42 -2.25 9.36
C SER A 110 -9.92 -2.14 9.70
N ALA A 111 -10.60 -1.09 9.23
CA ALA A 111 -12.04 -0.87 9.41
C ALA A 111 -12.82 -1.26 8.16
#